data_AF-A0A847HX83-F1
#
_entry.id   AF-A0A847HX83-F1
#
_cell.length_a   1.000
_cell.length_b   1.000
_cell.length_c   1.000
_cell.angle_alpha   90.00
_cell.angle_beta   90.00
_cell.angle_gamma   90.00
#
_symmetry.space_group_name_H-M   'P 1'
#
loop_
_entity.id
_entity.type
_entity.pdbx_description
1 polymer ?
#
loop_
_entity_poly.entity_id
_entity_poly.type
_entity_poly.pdbx_seq_one_letter_code
_entity_poly.pdbx_strand_id
1 'polypeptide(L)'
;MSGGTDRAAGAPSARAALVLAGGTLPLPRLLPAVLADAAPVVAADGGLAHARTLGLTPDLLVGDLDSVSPSALAAFPGIATETHPRDKDELDLELALRVALRAGATEVRVLGAFGSRLDQGLAALLIAARHATSGVRVALYGGHHEAHVTAAGGTARVELPAGTTVSLLALEAGTEVTSRGVAYPLERQPLPYGTGLGVSNRAEAAGATSARVELHVHAGSAALLVEHDPGATDPKAAIWGTQAQRVAEALAAADPDLAELITRVAYDEVFARPALDLRTRELLAVALLASLGATDQLPTHLRGALLVGASEEELRETLIHASMFVGFPRALAAMRELQRFLERRG
;
A
#
# COMPACT_ATOMS: atom_id res chain seq x y z
N MET A 1 4.39 -5.99 -59.61
CA MET A 1 4.02 -4.67 -59.03
C MET A 1 2.50 -4.65 -58.93
N SER A 2 1.83 -4.50 -57.79
CA SER A 2 2.19 -4.31 -56.39
C SER A 2 1.10 -5.04 -55.58
N GLY A 3 1.50 -6.00 -54.75
CA GLY A 3 0.59 -6.68 -53.82
C GLY A 3 0.32 -5.78 -52.61
N GLY A 4 -0.96 -5.65 -52.28
CA GLY A 4 -1.41 -5.02 -51.04
C GLY A 4 -0.96 -5.84 -49.84
N THR A 5 -0.49 -5.15 -48.81
CA THR A 5 -0.31 -5.72 -47.48
C THR A 5 -1.48 -5.32 -46.60
N ASP A 6 -2.24 -6.37 -46.30
CA ASP A 6 -3.29 -6.48 -45.31
C ASP A 6 -2.85 -5.86 -43.97
N ARG A 7 -3.56 -4.84 -43.51
CA ARG A 7 -3.40 -4.30 -42.15
C ARG A 7 -4.01 -5.31 -41.21
N ALA A 8 -3.16 -6.16 -40.62
CA ALA A 8 -3.51 -7.00 -39.49
C ALA A 8 -4.21 -6.13 -38.42
N ALA A 9 -5.47 -6.46 -38.17
CA ALA A 9 -6.29 -5.87 -37.12
C ALA A 9 -5.61 -6.13 -35.76
N GLY A 10 -4.98 -5.09 -35.21
CA GLY A 10 -4.50 -5.12 -33.82
C GLY A 10 -5.68 -5.30 -32.88
N ALA A 11 -5.52 -6.16 -31.88
CA ALA A 11 -6.48 -6.31 -30.79
C ALA A 11 -6.80 -4.91 -30.19
N PRO A 12 -8.07 -4.58 -29.90
CA PRO A 12 -8.40 -3.29 -29.31
C PRO A 12 -7.67 -3.15 -27.98
N SER A 13 -6.95 -2.04 -27.77
CA SER A 13 -6.31 -1.75 -26.48
C SER A 13 -7.37 -1.77 -25.38
N ALA A 14 -7.14 -2.54 -24.33
CA ALA A 14 -8.08 -2.64 -23.20
C ALA A 14 -8.40 -1.25 -22.65
N ARG A 15 -9.69 -0.92 -22.54
CA ARG A 15 -10.15 0.34 -21.95
C ARG A 15 -10.18 0.17 -20.42
N ALA A 16 -9.26 0.81 -19.72
CA ALA A 16 -9.19 0.77 -18.27
C ALA A 16 -10.08 1.88 -17.68
N ALA A 17 -10.90 1.55 -16.69
CA ALA A 17 -11.64 2.52 -15.87
C ALA A 17 -11.05 2.61 -14.46
N LEU A 18 -11.25 3.76 -13.82
CA LEU A 18 -10.87 4.01 -12.43
C LEU A 18 -12.12 4.09 -11.56
N VAL A 19 -12.16 3.34 -10.47
CA VAL A 19 -13.19 3.47 -9.44
C VAL A 19 -12.55 3.96 -8.15
N LEU A 20 -13.10 5.01 -7.56
CA LEU A 20 -12.71 5.53 -6.25
C LEU A 20 -13.75 5.08 -5.23
N ALA A 21 -13.40 4.13 -4.36
CA ALA A 21 -14.23 3.64 -3.27
C ALA A 21 -13.82 4.25 -1.92
N GLY A 22 -14.65 4.09 -0.88
CA GLY A 22 -14.50 4.79 0.40
C GLY A 22 -13.40 4.28 1.35
N GLY A 23 -12.63 3.24 0.99
CA GLY A 23 -11.56 2.69 1.82
C GLY A 23 -10.29 3.56 1.84
N THR A 24 -9.18 2.99 2.30
CA THR A 24 -7.89 3.69 2.41
C THR A 24 -7.20 3.78 1.06
N LEU A 25 -6.66 4.94 0.69
CA LEU A 25 -5.85 5.07 -0.52
C LEU A 25 -4.61 4.14 -0.48
N PRO A 26 -4.17 3.61 -1.62
CA PRO A 26 -2.95 2.81 -1.69
C PRO A 26 -1.69 3.65 -1.44
N LEU A 27 -0.56 2.97 -1.29
CA LEU A 27 0.75 3.61 -1.19
C LEU A 27 0.99 4.59 -2.36
N PRO A 28 1.49 5.82 -2.09
CA PRO A 28 1.70 6.83 -3.14
C PRO A 28 2.55 6.36 -4.33
N ARG A 29 3.52 5.47 -4.09
CA ARG A 29 4.38 4.90 -5.14
C ARG A 29 3.62 4.07 -6.18
N LEU A 30 2.43 3.56 -5.86
CA LEU A 30 1.61 2.79 -6.79
C LEU A 30 0.74 3.69 -7.68
N LEU A 31 0.42 4.91 -7.22
CA LEU A 31 -0.54 5.80 -7.88
C LEU A 31 -0.20 6.10 -9.35
N PRO A 32 1.05 6.41 -9.76
CA PRO A 32 1.33 6.71 -11.17
C PRO A 32 0.94 5.56 -12.11
N ALA A 33 1.21 4.32 -11.72
CA ALA A 33 0.87 3.14 -12.53
C ALA A 33 -0.63 2.85 -12.52
N VAL A 34 -1.29 2.98 -11.36
CA VAL A 34 -2.72 2.70 -11.23
C VAL A 34 -3.56 3.74 -11.97
N LEU A 35 -3.17 5.02 -11.93
CA LEU A 35 -3.93 6.12 -12.54
C LEU A 35 -3.72 6.26 -14.06
N ALA A 36 -2.64 5.68 -14.61
CA ALA A 36 -2.28 5.85 -16.02
C ALA A 36 -3.38 5.36 -16.98
N ASP A 37 -3.78 6.23 -17.91
CA ASP A 37 -4.74 5.95 -19.01
C ASP A 37 -6.12 5.43 -18.55
N ALA A 38 -6.49 5.64 -17.28
CA ALA A 38 -7.74 5.15 -16.73
C ALA A 38 -8.89 6.15 -16.96
N ALA A 39 -9.87 5.76 -17.78
CA ALA A 39 -11.09 6.51 -18.05
C ALA A 39 -12.28 5.57 -18.40
N PRO A 40 -13.47 5.79 -17.84
CA PRO A 40 -13.86 6.90 -16.97
C PRO A 40 -13.34 6.77 -15.54
N VAL A 41 -13.36 7.88 -14.79
CA VAL A 41 -13.17 7.96 -13.34
C VAL A 41 -14.53 8.03 -12.65
N VAL A 42 -14.87 6.99 -11.89
CA VAL A 42 -16.15 6.88 -11.18
C VAL A 42 -15.90 6.95 -9.67
N ALA A 43 -16.54 7.88 -8.98
CA ALA A 43 -16.51 7.96 -7.53
C ALA A 43 -17.73 7.23 -6.93
N ALA A 44 -17.49 6.28 -6.03
CA ALA A 44 -18.52 5.60 -5.25
C ALA A 44 -18.63 6.28 -3.87
N ASP A 45 -19.74 6.97 -3.62
CA ASP A 45 -20.03 7.72 -2.39
C ASP A 45 -18.81 8.41 -1.77
N GLY A 46 -18.38 7.96 -0.58
CA GLY A 46 -17.26 8.55 0.17
C GLY A 46 -15.94 8.56 -0.60
N GLY A 47 -15.80 7.75 -1.65
CA GLY A 47 -14.67 7.78 -2.58
C GLY A 47 -14.49 9.11 -3.31
N LEU A 48 -15.52 9.97 -3.35
CA LEU A 48 -15.39 11.34 -3.87
C LEU A 48 -14.32 12.16 -3.11
N ALA A 49 -14.13 11.89 -1.82
CA ALA A 49 -13.09 12.57 -1.03
C ALA A 49 -11.67 12.26 -1.54
N HIS A 50 -11.46 11.06 -2.08
CA HIS A 50 -10.18 10.67 -2.67
C HIS A 50 -9.89 11.40 -3.96
N ALA A 51 -10.91 11.68 -4.77
CA ALA A 51 -10.73 12.42 -6.02
C ALA A 51 -10.05 13.76 -5.77
N ARG A 52 -10.49 14.48 -4.73
CA ARG A 52 -9.88 15.75 -4.33
C ARG A 52 -8.43 15.57 -3.89
N THR A 53 -8.16 14.57 -3.06
CA THR A 53 -6.79 14.26 -2.58
C THR A 53 -5.84 13.93 -3.72
N LEU A 54 -6.33 13.22 -4.74
CA LEU A 54 -5.56 12.80 -5.91
C LEU A 54 -5.51 13.85 -7.03
N GLY A 55 -6.21 14.97 -6.89
CA GLY A 55 -6.33 15.99 -7.95
C GLY A 55 -7.05 15.50 -9.21
N LEU A 56 -7.92 14.49 -9.07
CA LEU A 56 -8.70 13.91 -10.16
C LEU A 56 -10.07 14.60 -10.24
N THR A 57 -10.60 14.72 -11.45
CA THR A 57 -11.98 15.14 -11.70
C THR A 57 -12.79 13.90 -12.09
N PRO A 58 -13.68 13.37 -11.23
CA PRO A 58 -14.49 12.22 -11.58
C PRO A 58 -15.51 12.58 -12.67
N ASP A 59 -15.76 11.64 -13.58
CA ASP A 59 -16.78 11.74 -14.61
C ASP A 59 -18.19 11.51 -14.04
N LEU A 60 -18.30 10.65 -13.02
CA LEU A 60 -19.57 10.31 -12.37
C LEU A 60 -19.39 10.04 -10.87
N LEU A 61 -20.33 10.53 -10.07
CA LEU A 61 -20.57 10.13 -8.68
C LEU A 61 -21.74 9.14 -8.64
N VAL A 62 -21.59 8.01 -7.96
CA VAL A 62 -22.65 7.00 -7.82
C VAL A 62 -22.75 6.53 -6.38
N GLY A 63 -23.98 6.29 -5.93
CA GLY A 63 -24.26 5.78 -4.59
C GLY A 63 -25.52 6.41 -3.97
N ASP A 64 -25.71 6.24 -2.67
CA ASP A 64 -26.84 6.85 -1.94
C ASP A 64 -26.53 8.24 -1.36
N LEU A 65 -25.27 8.67 -1.49
CA LEU A 65 -24.69 9.93 -1.07
C LEU A 65 -24.66 10.16 0.46
N ASP A 66 -24.96 9.14 1.29
CA ASP A 66 -24.99 9.27 2.75
C ASP A 66 -23.60 9.48 3.36
N SER A 67 -22.58 8.95 2.67
CA SER A 67 -21.18 8.99 3.08
C SER A 67 -20.40 10.13 2.40
N VAL A 68 -21.05 10.92 1.54
CA VAL A 68 -20.43 12.06 0.86
C VAL A 68 -20.51 13.29 1.75
N SER A 69 -19.36 13.79 2.20
CA SER A 69 -19.34 15.02 3.00
C SER A 69 -19.70 16.26 2.16
N PRO A 70 -20.37 17.27 2.76
CA PRO A 70 -20.69 18.52 2.05
C PRO A 70 -19.44 19.21 1.47
N SER A 71 -18.30 19.09 2.14
CA SER A 71 -17.03 19.68 1.68
C SER A 71 -16.40 18.91 0.52
N ALA A 72 -16.65 17.60 0.40
CA ALA A 72 -16.25 16.82 -0.76
C ALA A 72 -17.12 17.18 -1.97
N LEU A 73 -18.44 17.26 -1.79
CA LEU A 73 -19.37 17.63 -2.86
C LEU A 73 -19.13 19.07 -3.37
N ALA A 74 -18.87 20.02 -2.46
CA ALA A 74 -18.57 21.41 -2.83
C ALA A 74 -17.29 21.58 -3.66
N ALA A 75 -16.36 20.62 -3.60
CA ALA A 75 -15.15 20.64 -4.41
C ALA A 75 -15.40 20.30 -5.89
N PHE A 76 -16.55 19.69 -6.21
CA PHE A 76 -16.92 19.24 -7.55
C PHE A 76 -18.31 19.77 -7.95
N PRO A 77 -18.47 21.10 -8.13
CA PRO A 77 -19.76 21.68 -8.48
C PRO A 77 -20.22 21.16 -9.86
N GLY A 78 -21.43 20.60 -9.92
CA GLY A 78 -22.03 20.12 -11.16
C GLY A 78 -21.56 18.73 -11.62
N ILE A 79 -20.89 17.96 -10.76
CA ILE A 79 -20.56 16.56 -11.04
C ILE A 79 -21.80 15.76 -11.44
N ALA A 80 -21.72 14.99 -12.53
CA ALA A 80 -22.79 14.09 -12.92
C ALA A 80 -22.99 13.04 -11.81
N THR A 81 -24.24 12.83 -11.39
CA THR A 81 -24.54 11.99 -10.23
C THR A 81 -25.65 10.98 -10.56
N GLU A 82 -25.40 9.70 -10.29
CA GLU A 82 -26.39 8.61 -10.36
C GLU A 82 -26.76 8.20 -8.92
N THR A 83 -27.84 8.75 -8.38
CA THR A 83 -28.31 8.48 -7.01
C THR A 83 -29.13 7.20 -6.96
N HIS A 84 -28.87 6.36 -5.96
CA HIS A 84 -29.60 5.12 -5.69
C HIS A 84 -30.23 5.12 -4.29
N PRO A 85 -31.33 4.39 -4.04
CA PRO A 85 -31.89 4.23 -2.70
C PRO A 85 -30.89 3.57 -1.74
N ARG A 86 -31.00 3.89 -0.45
CA ARG A 86 -30.18 3.29 0.62
C ARG A 86 -30.46 1.81 0.82
N ASP A 87 -31.73 1.43 0.81
CA ASP A 87 -32.18 0.04 1.03
C ASP A 87 -32.16 -0.77 -0.28
N LYS A 88 -31.06 -0.68 -1.02
CA LYS A 88 -30.83 -1.47 -2.24
C LYS A 88 -30.07 -2.75 -1.91
N ASP A 89 -30.30 -3.81 -2.68
CA ASP A 89 -29.62 -5.10 -2.52
C ASP A 89 -28.16 -5.10 -3.04
N GLU A 90 -27.60 -3.95 -3.39
CA GLU A 90 -26.31 -3.82 -4.10
C GLU A 90 -25.36 -2.85 -3.40
N LEU A 91 -24.08 -3.20 -3.32
CA LEU A 91 -23.06 -2.31 -2.77
C LEU A 91 -22.71 -1.17 -3.74
N ASP A 92 -22.23 -0.04 -3.23
CA ASP A 92 -21.83 1.11 -4.08
C ASP A 92 -20.69 0.77 -5.03
N LEU A 93 -19.82 -0.16 -4.62
CA LEU A 93 -18.79 -0.72 -5.51
C LEU A 93 -19.42 -1.44 -6.71
N GLU A 94 -20.51 -2.20 -6.53
CA GLU A 94 -21.19 -2.88 -7.64
C GLU A 94 -21.83 -1.87 -8.59
N LEU A 95 -22.39 -0.79 -8.06
CA LEU A 95 -22.91 0.31 -8.86
C LEU A 95 -21.81 0.98 -9.69
N ALA A 96 -20.66 1.29 -9.07
CA ALA A 96 -19.54 1.91 -9.75
C ALA A 96 -18.91 1.00 -10.81
N LEU A 97 -18.76 -0.30 -10.53
CA LEU A 97 -18.32 -1.28 -11.53
C LEU A 97 -19.30 -1.35 -12.70
N ARG A 98 -20.61 -1.35 -12.44
CA ARG A 98 -21.62 -1.35 -13.51
C ARG A 98 -21.51 -0.13 -14.41
N VAL A 99 -21.28 1.05 -13.84
CA VAL A 99 -21.04 2.28 -14.61
C VAL A 99 -19.80 2.13 -15.49
N ALA A 100 -18.68 1.68 -14.92
CA ALA A 100 -17.44 1.46 -15.66
C ALA A 100 -17.62 0.49 -16.84
N LEU A 101 -18.35 -0.61 -16.60
CA LEU A 101 -18.64 -1.63 -17.62
C LEU A 101 -19.59 -1.12 -18.71
N ARG A 102 -20.61 -0.33 -18.37
CA ARG A 102 -21.49 0.34 -19.36
C ARG A 102 -20.71 1.27 -20.27
N ALA A 103 -19.62 1.87 -19.77
CA ALA A 103 -18.70 2.67 -20.58
C ALA A 103 -17.74 1.84 -21.45
N GLY A 104 -17.86 0.50 -21.44
CA GLY A 104 -17.06 -0.42 -22.24
C GLY A 104 -15.69 -0.73 -21.64
N ALA A 105 -15.49 -0.52 -20.34
CA ALA A 105 -14.25 -0.90 -19.68
C ALA A 105 -14.10 -2.42 -19.65
N THR A 106 -12.90 -2.91 -19.99
CA THR A 106 -12.53 -4.34 -19.90
C THR A 106 -11.51 -4.57 -18.77
N GLU A 107 -11.03 -3.48 -18.18
CA GLU A 107 -10.19 -3.46 -16.99
C GLU A 107 -10.73 -2.39 -16.05
N VAL A 108 -10.83 -2.70 -14.76
CA VAL A 108 -11.25 -1.74 -13.74
C VAL A 108 -10.28 -1.76 -12.58
N ARG A 109 -9.77 -0.59 -12.21
CA ARG A 109 -8.86 -0.39 -11.08
C ARG A 109 -9.61 0.33 -9.98
N VAL A 110 -9.76 -0.32 -8.83
CA VAL A 110 -10.52 0.19 -7.70
C VAL A 110 -9.54 0.68 -6.62
N LEU A 111 -9.48 1.99 -6.38
CA LEU A 111 -8.76 2.57 -5.24
C LEU A 111 -9.69 2.65 -4.04
N GLY A 112 -9.14 2.46 -2.84
CA GLY A 112 -9.94 2.45 -1.62
C GLY A 112 -10.83 1.20 -1.52
N ALA A 113 -10.43 0.09 -2.12
CA ALA A 113 -11.16 -1.17 -2.05
C ALA A 113 -11.08 -1.82 -0.66
N PHE A 114 -10.01 -1.53 0.09
CA PHE A 114 -9.78 -2.04 1.44
C PHE A 114 -9.79 -0.89 2.46
N GLY A 115 -10.35 -1.12 3.63
CA GLY A 115 -10.47 -0.14 4.71
C GLY A 115 -10.58 -0.83 6.07
N SER A 116 -11.18 -0.15 7.05
CA SER A 116 -11.38 -0.71 8.40
C SER A 116 -12.45 -1.80 8.46
N ARG A 117 -13.38 -1.81 7.50
CA ARG A 117 -14.50 -2.76 7.42
C ARG A 117 -14.08 -4.02 6.67
N LEU A 118 -13.83 -5.09 7.41
CA LEU A 118 -13.42 -6.39 6.86
C LEU A 118 -14.45 -6.97 5.88
N ASP A 119 -15.74 -6.86 6.22
CA ASP A 119 -16.86 -7.31 5.38
C ASP A 119 -16.85 -6.67 3.99
N GLN A 120 -16.59 -5.36 3.92
CA GLN A 120 -16.50 -4.61 2.66
C GLN A 120 -15.33 -5.07 1.79
N GLY A 121 -14.15 -5.28 2.40
CA GLY A 121 -12.97 -5.77 1.67
C GLY A 121 -13.17 -7.18 1.10
N LEU A 122 -13.78 -8.08 1.86
CA LEU A 122 -14.11 -9.43 1.40
C LEU A 122 -15.16 -9.41 0.30
N ALA A 123 -16.22 -8.60 0.46
CA ALA A 123 -17.24 -8.43 -0.57
C ALA A 123 -16.64 -7.90 -1.88
N ALA A 124 -15.74 -6.90 -1.81
CA ALA A 124 -15.05 -6.36 -2.98
C ALA A 124 -14.29 -7.44 -3.76
N LEU A 125 -13.61 -8.36 -3.05
CA LEU A 125 -12.88 -9.47 -3.66
C LEU A 125 -13.81 -10.45 -4.39
N LEU A 126 -14.95 -10.80 -3.78
CA LEU A 126 -15.95 -11.71 -4.37
C LEU A 126 -16.68 -11.08 -5.56
N ILE A 127 -17.01 -9.79 -5.46
CA ILE A 127 -17.58 -9.02 -6.56
C ILE A 127 -16.61 -8.97 -7.74
N ALA A 128 -15.32 -8.71 -7.48
CA ALA A 128 -14.27 -8.76 -8.50
C ALA A 128 -14.18 -10.15 -9.16
N ALA A 129 -14.30 -11.23 -8.38
CA ALA A 129 -14.31 -12.60 -8.90
C ALA A 129 -15.46 -12.85 -9.90
N ARG A 130 -16.67 -12.42 -9.55
CA ARG A 130 -17.85 -12.52 -10.42
C ARG A 130 -17.66 -11.78 -11.75
N HIS A 131 -16.97 -10.65 -11.74
CA HIS A 131 -16.68 -9.91 -12.97
C HIS A 131 -15.52 -10.53 -13.78
N ALA A 132 -14.53 -11.12 -13.10
CA ALA A 132 -13.44 -11.83 -13.76
C ALA A 132 -13.92 -13.03 -14.60
N THR A 133 -14.91 -13.78 -14.11
CA THR A 133 -15.51 -14.88 -14.90
C THR A 133 -16.27 -14.39 -16.14
N SER A 134 -16.65 -13.11 -16.17
CA SER A 134 -17.25 -12.44 -17.34
C SER A 134 -16.21 -11.78 -18.26
N GLY A 135 -14.90 -12.02 -18.03
CA GLY A 135 -13.82 -11.51 -18.87
C GLY A 135 -13.31 -10.10 -18.49
N VAL A 136 -13.78 -9.53 -17.38
CA VAL A 136 -13.34 -8.21 -16.90
C VAL A 136 -12.16 -8.37 -15.95
N ARG A 137 -11.06 -7.68 -16.19
CA ARG A 137 -9.94 -7.65 -15.22
C ARG A 137 -10.22 -6.64 -14.13
N VAL A 138 -10.24 -7.06 -12.87
CA VAL A 138 -10.45 -6.17 -11.72
C VAL A 138 -9.23 -6.23 -10.81
N ALA A 139 -8.64 -5.05 -10.56
CA ALA A 139 -7.57 -4.86 -9.60
C ALA A 139 -8.06 -3.97 -8.47
N LEU A 140 -7.87 -4.42 -7.24
CA LEU A 140 -8.30 -3.75 -6.02
C LEU A 140 -7.08 -3.22 -5.27
N TYR A 141 -7.14 -1.98 -4.81
CA TYR A 141 -6.04 -1.31 -4.12
C TYR A 141 -6.55 -0.65 -2.84
N GLY A 142 -5.83 -0.81 -1.73
CA GLY A 142 -6.13 -0.07 -0.51
C GLY A 142 -5.09 -0.24 0.60
N GLY A 143 -4.62 0.89 1.13
CA GLY A 143 -3.54 0.93 2.12
C GLY A 143 -2.29 0.21 1.63
N HIS A 144 -1.93 -0.87 2.32
CA HIS A 144 -0.78 -1.71 2.05
C HIS A 144 -1.11 -2.93 1.17
N HIS A 145 -2.35 -3.07 0.72
CA HIS A 145 -2.79 -4.26 0.03
C HIS A 145 -3.21 -3.94 -1.40
N GLU A 146 -2.90 -4.85 -2.31
CA GLU A 146 -3.53 -4.94 -3.62
C GLU A 146 -3.97 -6.37 -3.89
N ALA A 147 -5.04 -6.53 -4.69
CA ALA A 147 -5.52 -7.82 -5.14
C ALA A 147 -5.83 -7.78 -6.63
N HIS A 148 -5.26 -8.73 -7.37
CA HIS A 148 -5.48 -8.92 -8.80
C HIS A 148 -6.32 -10.17 -8.99
N VAL A 149 -7.59 -10.00 -9.38
CA VAL A 149 -8.52 -11.12 -9.54
C VAL A 149 -8.58 -11.56 -10.99
N THR A 150 -8.47 -12.86 -11.22
CA THR A 150 -8.39 -13.47 -12.56
C THR A 150 -9.17 -14.77 -12.61
N ALA A 151 -9.83 -15.03 -13.73
CA ALA A 151 -10.55 -16.27 -14.01
C ALA A 151 -9.84 -17.10 -15.09
N ALA A 152 -10.36 -18.30 -15.35
CA ALA A 152 -9.84 -19.26 -16.32
C ALA A 152 -9.46 -18.62 -17.68
N GLY A 153 -8.25 -18.91 -18.14
CA GLY A 153 -7.65 -18.37 -19.36
C GLY A 153 -6.92 -17.03 -19.17
N GLY A 154 -7.07 -16.39 -18.02
CA GLY A 154 -6.42 -15.11 -17.71
C GLY A 154 -5.06 -15.24 -17.00
N THR A 155 -4.30 -14.15 -16.99
CA THR A 155 -3.07 -14.02 -16.20
C THR A 155 -3.02 -12.66 -15.50
N ALA A 156 -2.87 -12.66 -14.18
CA ALA A 156 -2.44 -11.50 -13.41
C ALA A 156 -0.90 -11.40 -13.44
N ARG A 157 -0.38 -10.19 -13.64
CA ARG A 157 1.06 -9.89 -13.64
C ARG A 157 1.34 -8.63 -12.86
N VAL A 158 2.31 -8.69 -11.96
CA VAL A 158 2.78 -7.55 -11.17
C VAL A 158 4.30 -7.56 -11.06
N GLU A 159 4.91 -6.38 -11.13
CA GLU A 159 6.34 -6.19 -10.87
C GLU A 159 6.49 -5.76 -9.41
N LEU A 160 7.18 -6.56 -8.60
CA LEU A 160 7.31 -6.34 -7.16
C LEU A 160 8.77 -6.33 -6.73
N PRO A 161 9.14 -5.59 -5.67
CA PRO A 161 10.42 -5.81 -5.01
C PRO A 161 10.57 -7.27 -4.58
N ALA A 162 11.76 -7.84 -4.79
CA ALA A 162 12.06 -9.19 -4.31
C ALA A 162 11.85 -9.27 -2.78
N GLY A 163 11.24 -10.35 -2.31
CA GLY A 163 10.89 -10.56 -0.90
C GLY A 163 9.49 -10.08 -0.51
N THR A 164 8.79 -9.30 -1.35
CA THR A 164 7.41 -8.84 -1.07
C THR A 164 6.48 -10.03 -0.82
N THR A 165 5.66 -9.96 0.22
CA THR A 165 4.68 -11.01 0.53
C THR A 165 3.59 -11.05 -0.52
N VAL A 166 3.34 -12.24 -1.06
CA VAL A 166 2.25 -12.49 -2.01
C VAL A 166 1.47 -13.72 -1.58
N SER A 167 0.16 -13.72 -1.79
CA SER A 167 -0.71 -14.84 -1.50
C SER A 167 -1.57 -15.19 -2.71
N LEU A 168 -1.73 -16.47 -2.98
CA LEU A 168 -2.58 -17.00 -4.03
C LEU A 168 -3.82 -17.60 -3.36
N LEU A 169 -5.00 -17.06 -3.64
CA LEU A 169 -6.25 -17.56 -3.09
C LEU A 169 -7.16 -18.07 -4.19
N ALA A 170 -7.62 -19.31 -4.07
CA ALA A 170 -8.74 -19.79 -4.86
C ALA A 170 -10.03 -19.15 -4.36
N LEU A 171 -10.84 -18.63 -5.29
CA LEU A 171 -12.11 -17.97 -4.98
C LEU A 171 -13.29 -18.94 -5.12
N GLU A 172 -13.06 -20.10 -5.72
CA GLU A 172 -14.01 -21.18 -5.87
C GLU A 172 -13.33 -22.56 -5.90
N ALA A 173 -14.12 -23.62 -5.73
CA ALA A 173 -13.63 -24.99 -5.85
C ALA A 173 -13.26 -25.32 -7.31
N GLY A 174 -12.30 -26.24 -7.49
CA GLY A 174 -11.84 -26.65 -8.82
C GLY A 174 -10.89 -25.65 -9.50
N THR A 175 -10.36 -24.69 -8.75
CA THR A 175 -9.37 -23.73 -9.24
C THR A 175 -8.03 -24.42 -9.52
N GLU A 176 -7.46 -24.21 -10.71
CA GLU A 176 -6.14 -24.73 -11.12
C GLU A 176 -5.28 -23.58 -11.62
N VAL A 177 -4.02 -23.50 -11.17
CA VAL A 177 -3.15 -22.35 -11.43
C VAL A 177 -1.71 -22.74 -11.80
N THR A 178 -1.05 -21.84 -12.52
CA THR A 178 0.42 -21.76 -12.60
C THR A 178 0.86 -20.43 -12.00
N SER A 179 1.86 -20.44 -11.12
CA SER A 179 2.48 -19.25 -10.56
C SER A 179 3.99 -19.20 -10.86
N ARG A 180 4.49 -18.01 -11.19
CA ARG A 180 5.91 -17.75 -11.51
C ARG A 180 6.41 -16.53 -10.75
N GLY A 181 7.74 -16.45 -10.58
CA GLY A 181 8.38 -15.34 -9.86
C GLY A 181 8.08 -15.34 -8.36
N VAL A 182 7.79 -16.51 -7.78
CA VAL A 182 7.48 -16.68 -6.36
C VAL A 182 8.30 -17.82 -5.78
N ALA A 183 8.57 -17.77 -4.47
CA ALA A 183 9.38 -18.74 -3.74
C ALA A 183 8.83 -20.18 -3.78
N TYR A 184 7.50 -20.31 -3.79
CA TYR A 184 6.81 -21.59 -3.91
C TYR A 184 5.94 -21.60 -5.17
N PRO A 185 6.51 -21.87 -6.35
CA PRO A 185 5.78 -21.85 -7.62
C PRO A 185 4.86 -23.07 -7.76
N LEU A 186 3.75 -22.86 -8.45
CA LEU A 186 2.79 -23.91 -8.84
C LEU A 186 2.83 -24.04 -10.36
N GLU A 187 2.72 -25.26 -10.90
CA GLU A 187 2.69 -25.51 -12.36
C GLU A 187 1.53 -26.44 -12.71
N ARG A 188 0.44 -25.86 -13.25
CA ARG A 188 -0.85 -26.53 -13.51
C ARG A 188 -1.31 -27.39 -12.33
N GLN A 189 -1.28 -26.80 -11.13
CA GLN A 189 -1.67 -27.48 -9.90
C GLN A 189 -3.02 -26.97 -9.39
N PRO A 190 -3.84 -27.85 -8.78
CA PRO A 190 -5.02 -27.41 -8.03
C PRO A 190 -4.61 -26.45 -6.92
N LEU A 191 -5.35 -25.35 -6.78
CA LEU A 191 -5.30 -24.45 -5.64
C LEU A 191 -6.58 -24.69 -4.81
N PRO A 192 -6.54 -25.52 -3.76
CA PRO A 192 -7.75 -25.94 -3.07
C PRO A 192 -8.41 -24.79 -2.31
N TYR A 193 -9.69 -24.56 -2.60
CA TYR A 193 -10.52 -23.59 -1.89
C TYR A 193 -10.56 -23.88 -0.38
N GLY A 194 -10.41 -22.83 0.43
CA GLY A 194 -10.45 -22.93 1.89
C GLY A 194 -9.20 -23.52 2.54
N THR A 195 -8.06 -23.56 1.83
CA THR A 195 -6.78 -24.03 2.38
C THR A 195 -5.73 -22.93 2.40
N GLY A 196 -4.68 -23.11 3.22
CA GLY A 196 -3.54 -22.20 3.27
C GLY A 196 -2.52 -22.38 2.15
N LEU A 197 -2.76 -23.30 1.19
CA LEU A 197 -1.84 -23.49 0.08
C LEU A 197 -1.78 -22.19 -0.75
N GLY A 198 -0.58 -21.67 -0.97
CA GLY A 198 -0.35 -20.43 -1.72
C GLY A 198 -0.39 -19.15 -0.86
N VAL A 199 -0.78 -19.22 0.42
CA VAL A 199 -0.75 -18.09 1.35
C VAL A 199 0.67 -17.85 1.88
N SER A 200 1.03 -16.59 2.11
CA SER A 200 2.33 -16.17 2.65
C SER A 200 3.54 -16.63 1.82
N ASN A 201 3.36 -16.66 0.50
CA ASN A 201 4.44 -16.83 -0.45
C ASN A 201 5.24 -15.51 -0.56
N ARG A 202 6.36 -15.53 -1.29
CA ARG A 202 7.20 -14.34 -1.47
C ARG A 202 7.57 -14.17 -2.93
N ALA A 203 7.56 -12.93 -3.40
CA ALA A 203 8.08 -12.56 -4.71
C ALA A 203 9.58 -12.91 -4.76
N GLU A 204 10.00 -13.69 -5.75
CA GLU A 204 11.37 -14.18 -5.87
C GLU A 204 11.96 -13.81 -7.22
N ALA A 205 13.18 -13.26 -7.19
CA ALA A 205 13.98 -12.98 -8.36
C ALA A 205 15.38 -13.56 -8.18
N ALA A 206 15.86 -14.28 -9.19
CA ALA A 206 17.19 -14.90 -9.18
C ALA A 206 18.31 -13.84 -9.25
N GLY A 207 18.61 -13.22 -8.11
CA GLY A 207 19.67 -12.21 -7.97
C GLY A 207 19.30 -10.79 -8.43
N ALA A 208 18.02 -10.51 -8.71
CA ALA A 208 17.55 -9.17 -9.03
C ALA A 208 16.77 -8.54 -7.87
N THR A 209 16.70 -7.21 -7.87
CA THR A 209 15.97 -6.43 -6.85
C THR A 209 14.46 -6.42 -7.07
N SER A 210 13.99 -6.82 -8.25
CA SER A 210 12.57 -6.92 -8.61
C SER A 210 12.25 -8.27 -9.23
N ALA A 211 11.06 -8.76 -8.93
CA ALA A 211 10.49 -10.00 -9.39
C ALA A 211 9.20 -9.73 -10.16
N ARG A 212 9.09 -10.30 -11.36
CA ARG A 212 7.83 -10.39 -12.09
C ARG A 212 7.03 -11.57 -11.54
N VAL A 213 6.02 -11.28 -10.73
CA VAL A 213 5.08 -12.30 -10.24
C VAL A 213 3.97 -12.46 -11.27
N GLU A 214 3.72 -13.72 -11.66
CA GLU A 214 2.62 -14.07 -12.55
C GLU A 214 1.74 -15.13 -11.90
N LEU A 215 0.42 -14.95 -12.01
CA LEU A 215 -0.57 -15.96 -11.68
C LEU A 215 -1.44 -16.20 -12.92
N HIS A 216 -1.30 -17.36 -13.54
CA HIS A 216 -2.16 -17.81 -14.63
C HIS A 216 -3.20 -18.80 -14.08
N VAL A 217 -4.46 -18.62 -14.45
CA VAL A 217 -5.57 -19.47 -13.99
C VAL A 217 -6.01 -20.35 -15.15
N HIS A 218 -5.87 -21.67 -15.01
CA HIS A 218 -6.27 -22.66 -16.01
C HIS A 218 -7.76 -23.00 -15.89
N ALA A 219 -8.28 -23.06 -14.67
CA ALA A 219 -9.66 -23.36 -14.35
C ALA A 219 -10.10 -22.59 -13.09
N GLY A 220 -11.40 -22.27 -13.00
CA GLY A 220 -11.97 -21.51 -11.88
C GLY A 220 -11.54 -20.03 -11.86
N SER A 221 -11.38 -19.49 -10.65
CA SER A 221 -10.96 -18.11 -10.40
C SER A 221 -10.08 -18.00 -9.16
N ALA A 222 -9.09 -17.12 -9.25
CA ALA A 222 -8.11 -16.92 -8.20
C ALA A 222 -7.77 -15.43 -8.05
N ALA A 223 -7.33 -15.08 -6.85
CA ALA A 223 -6.76 -13.78 -6.55
C ALA A 223 -5.26 -13.93 -6.26
N LEU A 224 -4.46 -13.05 -6.87
CA LEU A 224 -3.11 -12.74 -6.42
C LEU A 224 -3.21 -11.54 -5.47
N LEU A 225 -3.00 -11.76 -4.18
CA LEU A 225 -2.94 -10.73 -3.17
C LEU A 225 -1.48 -10.36 -2.95
N VAL A 226 -1.22 -9.06 -2.84
CA VAL A 226 0.11 -8.53 -2.50
C VAL A 226 -0.05 -7.71 -1.24
N GLU A 227 0.79 -8.02 -0.27
CA GLU A 227 0.97 -7.21 0.93
C GLU A 227 2.27 -6.44 0.75
N HIS A 228 2.11 -5.16 0.41
CA HIS A 228 3.22 -4.23 0.38
C HIS A 228 3.65 -3.96 1.81
N ASP A 229 4.88 -4.28 2.13
CA ASP A 229 5.47 -3.91 3.41
C ASP A 229 5.22 -2.41 3.67
N PRO A 230 4.55 -2.03 4.78
CA PRO A 230 4.41 -0.65 5.21
C PRO A 230 5.74 0.09 5.27
N GLY A 231 6.82 -0.64 5.49
CA GLY A 231 8.18 -0.16 5.39
C GLY A 231 9.02 -1.08 4.51
N ALA A 232 9.30 -0.65 3.28
CA ALA A 232 10.53 -1.10 2.60
C ALA A 232 11.82 -0.79 3.41
N THR A 233 11.70 -0.31 4.64
CA THR A 233 12.55 -0.70 5.76
C THR A 233 11.65 -0.86 7.01
N ASP A 234 11.55 -2.04 7.62
CA ASP A 234 10.99 -2.21 8.96
C ASP A 234 11.61 -1.12 9.85
N PRO A 235 10.85 -0.12 10.33
CA PRO A 235 11.43 1.02 11.04
C PRO A 235 12.28 0.57 12.23
N LYS A 236 11.88 -0.50 12.90
CA LYS A 236 12.60 -1.10 14.02
C LYS A 236 13.93 -1.69 13.56
N ALA A 237 13.93 -2.54 12.53
CA ALA A 237 15.16 -3.08 11.97
C ALA A 237 16.09 -1.97 11.41
N ALA A 238 15.51 -0.97 10.74
CA ALA A 238 16.22 0.16 10.16
C ALA A 238 16.93 1.01 11.22
N ILE A 239 16.23 1.32 12.31
CA ILE A 239 16.69 2.24 13.36
C ILE A 239 17.57 1.50 14.36
N TRP A 240 17.18 0.29 14.79
CA TRP A 240 17.96 -0.46 15.78
C TRP A 240 19.16 -1.16 15.17
N GLY A 241 19.08 -1.56 13.89
CA GLY A 241 20.16 -2.25 13.18
C GLY A 241 20.74 -3.43 13.97
N THR A 242 22.06 -3.49 14.07
CA THR A 242 22.79 -4.54 14.81
C THR A 242 22.55 -4.55 16.32
N GLN A 243 21.80 -3.58 16.85
CA GLN A 243 21.49 -3.46 18.28
C GLN A 243 20.08 -3.91 18.65
N ALA A 244 19.27 -4.32 17.67
CA ALA A 244 17.88 -4.69 17.86
C ALA A 244 17.67 -5.64 19.04
N GLN A 245 18.47 -6.71 19.10
CA GLN A 245 18.36 -7.70 20.17
C GLN A 245 18.63 -7.10 21.56
N ARG A 246 19.69 -6.29 21.69
CA ARG A 246 20.04 -5.68 22.98
C ARG A 246 19.01 -4.65 23.44
N VAL A 247 18.44 -3.88 22.51
CA VAL A 247 17.38 -2.90 22.81
C VAL A 247 16.11 -3.63 23.26
N ALA A 248 15.72 -4.67 22.53
CA ALA A 248 14.56 -5.49 22.90
C ALA A 248 14.73 -6.15 24.27
N GLU A 249 15.90 -6.75 24.55
CA GLU A 249 16.23 -7.34 25.84
C GLU A 249 16.22 -6.30 26.97
N ALA A 250 16.76 -5.10 26.74
CA ALA A 250 16.76 -4.03 27.74
C ALA A 250 15.36 -3.51 28.06
N LEU A 251 14.48 -3.35 27.05
CA LEU A 251 13.10 -2.96 27.24
C LEU A 251 12.32 -4.04 27.99
N ALA A 252 12.43 -5.30 27.56
CA ALA A 252 11.74 -6.42 28.20
C ALA A 252 12.21 -6.65 29.65
N ALA A 253 13.49 -6.42 29.94
CA ALA A 253 14.03 -6.49 31.29
C ALA A 253 13.50 -5.37 32.20
N ALA A 254 13.14 -4.21 31.64
CA ALA A 254 12.50 -3.13 32.39
C ALA A 254 11.05 -3.48 32.71
N ASP A 255 10.27 -3.83 31.68
CA ASP A 255 8.90 -4.35 31.79
C ASP A 255 8.44 -4.91 30.42
N PRO A 256 7.98 -6.18 30.32
CA PRO A 256 7.57 -6.77 29.04
C PRO A 256 6.38 -6.09 28.37
N ASP A 257 5.39 -5.62 29.14
CA ASP A 257 4.18 -5.00 28.59
C ASP A 257 4.50 -3.61 28.03
N LEU A 258 5.36 -2.87 28.73
CA LEU A 258 5.88 -1.60 28.24
C LEU A 258 6.74 -1.79 26.97
N ALA A 259 7.54 -2.85 26.91
CA ALA A 259 8.33 -3.18 25.73
C ALA A 259 7.45 -3.46 24.50
N GLU A 260 6.36 -4.20 24.68
CA GLU A 260 5.36 -4.43 23.63
C GLU A 260 4.71 -3.11 23.20
N LEU A 261 4.29 -2.29 24.17
CA LEU A 261 3.63 -1.01 23.88
C LEU A 261 4.55 -0.07 23.09
N ILE A 262 5.82 0.05 23.47
CA ILE A 262 6.81 0.86 22.75
C ILE A 262 7.01 0.31 21.34
N THR A 263 7.18 -1.00 21.19
CA THR A 263 7.41 -1.63 19.89
C THR A 263 6.24 -1.37 18.95
N ARG A 264 5.03 -1.71 19.40
CA ARG A 264 3.81 -1.59 18.60
C ARG A 264 3.48 -0.14 18.26
N VAL A 265 3.43 0.74 19.27
CA VAL A 265 2.96 2.12 19.06
C VAL A 265 4.02 2.99 18.39
N ALA A 266 5.28 2.93 18.86
CA ALA A 266 6.30 3.80 18.32
C ALA A 266 6.76 3.32 16.93
N TYR A 267 7.17 2.06 16.82
CA TYR A 267 7.84 1.57 15.62
C TYR A 267 6.85 1.03 14.57
N ASP A 268 5.94 0.14 14.98
CA ASP A 268 5.02 -0.54 14.04
C ASP A 268 3.86 0.38 13.60
N GLU A 269 3.45 1.35 14.43
CA GLU A 269 2.38 2.30 14.09
C GLU A 269 2.89 3.69 13.68
N VAL A 270 3.55 4.43 14.58
CA VAL A 270 3.86 5.86 14.32
C VAL A 270 4.98 6.06 13.31
N PHE A 271 6.10 5.33 13.45
CA PHE A 271 7.26 5.44 12.55
C PHE A 271 7.01 4.79 11.19
N ALA A 272 6.14 3.78 11.10
CA ALA A 272 5.74 3.15 9.85
C ALA A 272 4.86 4.05 8.95
N ARG A 273 4.35 5.19 9.45
CA ARG A 273 3.48 6.07 8.65
C ARG A 273 4.24 6.70 7.47
N PRO A 274 3.68 6.69 6.25
CA PRO A 274 4.43 7.01 5.03
C PRO A 274 4.66 8.51 4.78
N ALA A 275 4.02 9.41 5.55
CA ALA A 275 4.07 10.85 5.28
C ALA A 275 5.44 11.51 5.54
N LEU A 276 6.28 10.89 6.37
CA LEU A 276 7.66 11.32 6.66
C LEU A 276 8.57 10.10 6.56
N ASP A 277 9.72 10.26 5.91
CA ASP A 277 10.74 9.21 5.85
C ASP A 277 11.41 8.98 7.23
N LEU A 278 12.07 7.82 7.39
CA LEU A 278 12.70 7.45 8.65
C LEU A 278 13.84 8.41 9.04
N ARG A 279 14.59 8.93 8.06
CA ARG A 279 15.62 9.95 8.28
C ARG A 279 15.05 11.19 8.95
N THR A 280 13.97 11.74 8.41
CA THR A 280 13.30 12.93 8.95
C THR A 280 12.75 12.64 10.35
N ARG A 281 12.17 11.46 10.56
CA ARG A 281 11.63 11.06 11.87
C ARG A 281 12.70 10.94 12.94
N GLU A 282 13.84 10.36 12.62
CA GLU A 282 14.96 10.24 13.56
C GLU A 282 15.57 11.61 13.88
N LEU A 283 15.71 12.52 12.90
CA LEU A 283 16.13 13.90 13.16
C LEU A 283 15.13 14.65 14.08
N LEU A 284 13.83 14.47 13.85
CA LEU A 284 12.79 15.00 14.74
C LEU A 284 12.88 14.39 16.15
N ALA A 285 13.09 13.07 16.26
CA ALA A 285 13.26 12.40 17.54
C ALA A 285 14.47 12.98 18.32
N VAL A 286 15.60 13.19 17.64
CA VAL A 286 16.79 13.84 18.23
C VAL A 286 16.47 15.24 18.74
N ALA A 287 15.79 16.08 17.95
CA ALA A 287 15.40 17.42 18.37
C ALA A 287 14.42 17.42 19.56
N LEU A 288 13.45 16.50 19.56
CA LEU A 288 12.45 16.38 20.63
C LEU A 288 13.06 15.84 21.93
N LEU A 289 13.96 14.85 21.86
CA LEU A 289 14.69 14.36 23.03
C LEU A 289 15.61 15.43 23.63
N ALA A 290 16.28 16.22 22.77
CA ALA A 290 17.02 17.39 23.22
C ALA A 290 16.11 18.41 23.92
N SER A 291 14.90 18.64 23.40
CA SER A 291 13.89 19.52 24.01
C SER A 291 13.45 19.03 25.40
N LEU A 292 13.26 17.73 25.56
CA LEU A 292 12.88 17.10 26.83
C LEU A 292 14.05 17.01 27.83
N GLY A 293 15.30 17.17 27.37
CA GLY A 293 16.49 16.95 28.18
C GLY A 293 16.80 15.47 28.44
N ALA A 294 16.19 14.55 27.68
CA ALA A 294 16.36 13.11 27.78
C ALA A 294 17.64 12.64 27.06
N THR A 295 18.79 13.15 27.49
CA THR A 295 20.08 12.91 26.81
C THR A 295 20.53 11.46 26.87
N ASP A 296 20.06 10.68 27.84
CA ASP A 296 20.30 9.25 27.98
C ASP A 296 19.67 8.43 26.85
N GLN A 297 18.59 8.92 26.24
CA GLN A 297 17.90 8.27 25.12
C GLN A 297 18.49 8.66 23.74
N LEU A 298 19.21 9.78 23.66
CA LEU A 298 19.80 10.26 22.40
C LEU A 298 20.68 9.23 21.68
N PRO A 299 21.55 8.44 22.33
CA PRO A 299 22.43 7.51 21.62
C PRO A 299 21.72 6.50 20.72
N THR A 300 20.50 6.07 21.08
CA THR A 300 19.69 5.16 20.25
C THR A 300 19.26 5.85 18.96
N HIS A 301 18.75 7.07 19.04
CA HIS A 301 18.26 7.81 17.87
C HIS A 301 19.37 8.49 17.06
N LEU A 302 20.49 8.87 17.67
CA LEU A 302 21.68 9.31 16.92
C LEU A 302 22.22 8.19 16.03
N ARG A 303 22.23 6.96 16.54
CA ARG A 303 22.60 5.78 15.74
C ARG A 303 21.57 5.47 14.68
N GLY A 304 20.29 5.48 15.06
CA GLY A 304 19.17 5.25 14.17
C GLY A 304 19.19 6.21 12.98
N ALA A 305 19.25 7.51 13.24
CA ALA A 305 19.39 8.56 12.23
C ALA A 305 20.49 8.25 11.20
N LEU A 306 21.69 7.89 11.66
CA LEU A 306 22.82 7.57 10.78
C LEU A 306 22.60 6.29 9.97
N LEU A 307 21.94 5.27 10.53
CA LEU A 307 21.60 4.03 9.83
C LEU A 307 20.57 4.26 8.72
N VAL A 308 19.62 5.16 8.96
CA VAL A 308 18.57 5.52 7.98
C VAL A 308 19.00 6.67 7.05
N GLY A 309 20.28 7.02 7.04
CA GLY A 309 20.90 7.88 6.02
C GLY A 309 21.08 9.36 6.40
N ALA A 310 20.88 9.75 7.66
CA ALA A 310 21.28 11.08 8.10
C ALA A 310 22.81 11.22 8.13
N SER A 311 23.32 12.44 7.95
CA SER A 311 24.75 12.75 8.11
C SER A 311 25.07 13.26 9.53
N GLU A 312 26.37 13.23 9.89
CA GLU A 312 26.82 13.89 11.13
C GLU A 312 26.53 15.39 11.11
N GLU A 313 26.71 16.03 9.96
CA GLU A 313 26.42 17.45 9.75
C GLU A 313 24.93 17.74 10.01
N GLU A 314 24.03 16.91 9.50
CA GLU A 314 22.59 17.04 9.74
C GLU A 314 22.21 16.90 11.20
N LEU A 315 22.88 16.01 11.94
CA LEU A 315 22.68 15.89 13.39
C LEU A 315 23.15 17.15 14.13
N ARG A 316 24.30 17.73 13.74
CA ARG A 316 24.81 18.98 14.33
C ARG A 316 23.87 20.14 14.02
N GLU A 317 23.48 20.30 12.76
CA GLU A 317 22.56 21.36 12.32
C GLU A 317 21.18 21.23 12.97
N THR A 318 20.67 20.01 13.15
CA THR A 318 19.42 19.78 13.88
C THR A 318 19.50 20.29 15.31
N LEU A 319 20.60 20.04 16.03
CA LEU A 319 20.79 20.51 17.40
C LEU A 319 21.05 22.02 17.48
N ILE A 320 21.76 22.59 16.50
CA ILE A 320 21.97 24.05 16.38
C ILE A 320 20.62 24.73 16.13
N HIS A 321 19.82 24.25 15.19
CA HIS A 321 18.50 24.80 14.89
C HIS A 321 17.57 24.69 16.10
N ALA A 322 17.55 23.53 16.77
CA ALA A 322 16.75 23.32 17.97
C ALA A 322 17.08 24.32 19.10
N SER A 323 18.33 24.81 19.18
CA SER A 323 18.77 25.75 20.23
C SER A 323 17.94 27.03 20.30
N MET A 324 17.36 27.46 19.18
CA MET A 324 16.50 28.64 19.10
C MET A 324 15.15 28.45 19.80
N PHE A 325 14.69 27.21 19.94
CA PHE A 325 13.39 26.87 20.51
C PHE A 325 13.50 26.30 21.92
N VAL A 326 14.55 25.50 22.18
CA VAL A 326 14.71 24.76 23.44
C VAL A 326 15.71 25.42 24.41
N GLY A 327 16.42 26.45 23.94
CA GLY A 327 17.44 27.18 24.67
C GLY A 327 18.82 26.51 24.64
N PHE A 328 19.86 27.35 24.74
CA PHE A 328 21.26 26.91 24.67
C PHE A 328 21.67 25.82 25.68
N PRO A 329 21.22 25.80 26.95
CA PRO A 329 21.64 24.77 27.89
C PRO A 329 21.26 23.35 27.45
N ARG A 330 20.02 23.16 26.94
CA ARG A 330 19.54 21.85 26.47
C ARG A 330 20.22 21.45 25.16
N ALA A 331 20.33 22.38 24.22
CA ALA A 331 21.04 22.14 22.96
C ALA A 331 22.53 21.79 23.19
N LEU A 332 23.21 22.48 24.11
CA LEU A 332 24.60 22.21 24.47
C LEU A 332 24.76 20.83 25.13
N ALA A 333 23.82 20.43 26.00
CA ALA A 333 23.83 19.10 26.60
C ALA A 333 23.69 17.99 25.54
N ALA A 334 22.75 18.17 24.59
CA ALA A 334 22.57 17.25 23.47
C ALA A 334 23.80 17.22 22.53
N MET A 335 24.39 18.37 22.23
CA MET A 335 25.61 18.46 21.40
C MET A 335 26.80 17.74 22.05
N ARG A 336 26.94 17.84 23.37
CA ARG A 336 27.95 17.09 24.13
C ARG A 336 27.70 15.58 24.11
N GLU A 337 26.45 15.13 24.12
CA GLU A 337 26.14 13.70 23.94
C GLU A 337 26.45 13.23 22.52
N LEU A 338 26.10 14.02 21.49
CA LEU A 338 26.48 13.74 20.11
C LEU A 338 28.00 13.58 19.98
N GLN A 339 28.78 14.50 20.53
CA GLN A 339 30.24 14.41 20.51
C GLN A 339 30.73 13.12 21.19
N ARG A 340 30.26 12.81 22.39
CA ARG A 340 30.61 11.57 23.10
C ARG A 340 30.17 10.31 22.34
N PHE A 341 29.08 10.37 21.60
CA PHE A 341 28.60 9.26 20.77
C PHE A 341 29.52 9.03 19.56
N LEU A 342 29.97 10.10 18.89
CA LEU A 342 30.88 10.04 17.75
C LEU A 342 32.28 9.56 18.17
N GLU A 343 32.79 10.05 19.30
CA GLU A 343 34.08 9.61 19.87
C GLU A 343 34.09 8.12 20.23
N ARG A 344 32.94 7.53 20.62
CA ARG A 344 32.81 6.09 20.87
C ARG A 344 32.70 5.25 19.59
N ARG A 345 32.50 5.89 18.43
CA ARG A 345 32.35 5.23 17.12
C ARG A 345 33.64 5.21 16.30
N GLY A 346 34.51 6.20 16.49
CA GLY A 346 35.85 6.26 15.90
C GLY A 346 36.86 5.47 16.72
#